data_AF-A0A1A7XYY6-F1
#
_entry.id   AF-A0A1A7XYY6-F1
#
_cell.length_a   1.000
_cell.length_b   1.000
_cell.length_c   1.000
_cell.angle_alpha   90.00
_cell.angle_beta   90.00
_cell.angle_gamma   90.00
#
_symmetry.space_group_name_H-M   'P 1'
#
loop_
_entity.id
_entity.type
_entity.pdbx_description
1 polymer ?
#
loop_
_entity_poly.entity_id
_entity_poly.type
_entity_poly.pdbx_seq_one_letter_code
_entity_poly.pdbx_strand_id
1 'polypeptide(L)' 'ICFLSMGSDPTDSIIALGKKLKIETRYVSMGQGQEVHARKLLQQTMANGGWALLQNCHLGLDFMDELMDT' A
#
# COMPACT_ATOMS: atom_id res chain seq x y z
N ILE A 1 5.39 8.36 2.46
CA ILE A 1 4.71 8.56 1.16
C ILE A 1 5.79 8.79 0.11
N CYS A 2 5.81 7.99 -0.96
CA CYS A 2 6.76 8.16 -2.07
C CYS A 2 6.05 8.90 -3.21
N PHE A 3 6.50 10.13 -3.52
CA PHE A 3 6.05 10.83 -4.73
C PHE A 3 6.95 10.41 -5.89
N LEU A 4 6.33 9.84 -6.92
CA LEU A 4 7.04 9.19 -8.01
C LEU A 4 6.92 10.03 -9.27
N SER A 5 8.03 10.18 -9.98
CA SER A 5 8.01 10.65 -11.37
C SER A 5 7.35 9.59 -12.25
N MET A 6 6.75 10.01 -13.39
CA MET A 6 6.22 9.06 -14.36
C MET A 6 7.26 8.00 -14.72
N GLY A 7 6.87 6.72 -14.67
CA GLY A 7 7.73 5.58 -15.00
C GLY A 7 8.67 5.11 -13.87
N SER A 8 8.72 5.82 -12.74
CA SER A 8 9.41 5.34 -11.54
C SER A 8 8.43 4.57 -10.67
N ASP A 9 8.64 3.26 -10.48
CA ASP A 9 7.88 2.45 -9.52
C ASP A 9 8.86 1.69 -8.60
N PRO A 10 8.99 2.08 -7.31
CA PRO A 10 9.90 1.42 -6.38
C PRO A 10 9.31 0.13 -5.79
N THR A 11 8.12 -0.32 -6.21
CA THR A 11 7.42 -1.44 -5.59
C THR A 11 8.28 -2.70 -5.52
N ASP A 12 8.95 -3.06 -6.60
CA ASP A 12 9.82 -4.24 -6.63
C ASP A 12 10.99 -4.13 -5.65
N SER A 13 11.55 -2.93 -5.47
CA SER A 13 12.63 -2.68 -4.51
C SER A 13 12.14 -2.85 -3.07
N ILE A 14 10.93 -2.40 -2.77
CA ILE A 14 10.31 -2.52 -1.44
C ILE A 14 9.95 -3.99 -1.15
N ILE A 15 9.37 -4.70 -2.13
CA ILE A 15 9.07 -6.13 -2.01
C ILE A 15 10.36 -6.93 -1.81
N ALA A 16 11.42 -6.63 -2.56
CA ALA A 16 12.72 -7.28 -2.41
C ALA A 16 13.31 -7.05 -1.02
N LEU A 17 13.19 -5.84 -0.48
CA LEU A 17 13.62 -5.52 0.88
C LEU A 17 12.81 -6.29 1.93
N GLY A 18 11.48 -6.34 1.79
CA GLY A 18 10.61 -7.12 2.67
C GLY A 18 10.98 -8.61 2.70
N LYS A 19 11.21 -9.21 1.53
CA LYS A 19 11.70 -10.59 1.40
C LYS A 19 13.06 -10.79 2.08
N LYS A 20 14.01 -9.87 1.87
CA LYS A 20 15.34 -9.91 2.50
C LYS A 20 15.25 -9.87 4.02
N LEU A 21 14.36 -9.05 4.56
CA LEU A 21 14.14 -8.90 6.00
C LEU A 21 13.18 -9.95 6.59
N LYS A 22 12.63 -10.85 5.76
CA LYS A 22 11.59 -11.82 6.14
C LYS A 22 10.35 -11.17 6.78
N ILE A 23 10.04 -9.95 6.34
CA ILE A 23 8.84 -9.22 6.74
C ILE A 23 7.76 -9.50 5.71
N GLU A 24 6.60 -9.98 6.16
CA GLU A 24 5.46 -10.17 5.28
C GLU A 24 5.07 -8.84 4.64
N THR A 25 5.16 -8.77 3.31
CA THR A 25 4.92 -7.57 2.53
C THR A 25 3.80 -7.86 1.54
N ARG A 26 2.71 -7.11 1.66
CA ARG A 26 1.52 -7.24 0.81
C ARG A 26 1.20 -5.88 0.20
N TYR A 27 0.60 -5.87 -0.97
CA TYR A 27 0.32 -4.64 -1.71
C TYR A 27 -1.04 -4.67 -2.39
N VAL A 28 -1.57 -3.48 -2.66
CA VAL A 28 -2.77 -3.25 -3.47
C VAL A 28 -2.55 -2.01 -4.33
N SER A 29 -2.94 -2.07 -5.60
CA SER A 29 -3.02 -0.87 -6.45
C SER A 29 -4.37 -0.22 -6.25
N MET A 30 -4.37 1.06 -5.88
CA MET A 30 -5.57 1.86 -5.77
C MET A 30 -6.18 2.12 -7.15
N GLY A 31 -7.48 2.41 -7.14
CA GLY A 31 -8.33 2.58 -8.31
C GLY A 31 -9.79 2.34 -7.91
N GLN A 32 -10.70 2.48 -8.87
CA GLN A 32 -12.14 2.33 -8.61
C GLN A 32 -12.46 0.96 -8.00
N GLY A 33 -13.08 0.95 -6.81
CA GLY A 33 -13.52 -0.28 -6.14
C GLY A 33 -12.41 -1.04 -5.38
N GLN A 34 -11.21 -0.47 -5.29
CA GLN A 34 -10.08 -1.10 -4.56
C GLN A 34 -10.08 -0.77 -3.07
N GLU A 35 -10.93 0.13 -2.59
CA GLU A 35 -10.98 0.61 -1.21
C GLU A 35 -11.31 -0.54 -0.24
N VAL A 36 -12.17 -1.48 -0.65
CA VAL A 36 -12.51 -2.67 0.14
C VAL A 36 -11.29 -3.57 0.34
N HIS A 37 -10.50 -3.76 -0.71
CA HIS A 37 -9.27 -4.56 -0.67
C HIS A 37 -8.20 -3.86 0.16
N ALA A 38 -8.06 -2.54 0.01
CA ALA A 38 -7.14 -1.72 0.80
C ALA A 38 -7.47 -1.78 2.29
N ARG A 39 -8.74 -1.59 2.69
CA ARG A 39 -9.16 -1.71 4.10
C ARG A 39 -8.86 -3.10 4.66
N LYS A 40 -9.20 -4.16 3.92
CA LYS A 40 -8.92 -5.53 4.36
C LYS A 40 -7.41 -5.79 4.52
N LEU A 41 -6.61 -5.32 3.58
CA LEU A 41 -5.16 -5.42 3.64
C LEU A 41 -4.61 -4.73 4.89
N LEU A 42 -5.01 -3.47 5.10
CA LEU A 42 -4.57 -2.67 6.25
C LEU A 42 -4.98 -3.31 7.57
N GLN A 43 -6.24 -3.72 7.73
CA GLN A 43 -6.71 -4.40 8.95
C GLN A 43 -5.89 -5.65 9.25
N GLN A 44 -5.59 -6.46 8.24
CA GLN A 44 -4.78 -7.67 8.41
C GLN A 44 -3.34 -7.35 8.80
N THR A 45 -2.72 -6.37 8.15
CA THR A 45 -1.34 -5.96 8.45
C THR A 45 -1.24 -5.28 9.82
N MET A 46 -2.25 -4.51 10.23
CA MET A 46 -2.30 -3.92 11.57
C MET A 46 -2.44 -4.99 12.67
N ALA A 47 -3.24 -6.04 12.42
CA ALA A 47 -3.45 -7.12 13.39
C ALA A 47 -2.25 -8.09 13.47
N ASN A 48 -1.66 -8.44 12.34
CA ASN A 48 -0.64 -9.49 12.25
C ASN A 48 0.80 -8.94 12.18
N GLY A 49 0.96 -7.63 12.01
CA GLY A 49 2.23 -7.00 11.66
C GLY A 49 2.60 -7.20 10.18
N GLY A 50 3.70 -6.57 9.77
CA GLY A 50 4.20 -6.61 8.39
C GLY A 50 4.09 -5.27 7.68
N TRP A 51 4.29 -5.29 6.37
CA TRP A 51 4.25 -4.11 5.50
C TRP A 51 3.06 -4.18 4.55
N ALA A 52 2.26 -3.12 4.53
CA ALA A 52 1.19 -2.90 3.56
C ALA A 52 1.62 -1.78 2.61
N LEU A 53 1.56 -2.05 1.31
CA LEU A 53 1.86 -1.08 0.27
C LEU A 53 0.59 -0.68 -0.48
N LEU A 54 0.23 0.60 -0.44
CA LEU A 54 -0.78 1.17 -1.32
C LEU A 54 -0.06 1.79 -2.52
N GLN A 55 -0.35 1.31 -3.73
CA GLN A 55 0.20 1.84 -4.98
C GLN A 55 -0.83 2.73 -5.67
N ASN A 56 -0.40 3.62 -6.56
CA ASN A 56 -1.29 4.49 -7.35
C ASN A 56 -2.31 5.27 -6.50
N CYS A 57 -1.94 5.67 -5.28
CA CYS A 57 -2.85 6.30 -4.31
C CYS A 57 -3.56 7.56 -4.84
N HIS A 58 -3.00 8.23 -5.86
CA HIS A 58 -3.63 9.35 -6.55
C HIS A 58 -4.96 8.98 -7.25
N LEU A 59 -5.22 7.69 -7.49
CA LEU A 59 -6.50 7.18 -8.02
C LEU A 59 -7.56 6.90 -6.94
N GLY A 60 -7.21 7.07 -5.66
CA GLY A 60 -8.10 6.80 -4.53
C GLY A 60 -7.96 7.84 -3.43
N LEU A 61 -7.90 9.12 -3.79
CA LEU A 61 -7.67 10.23 -2.86
C LEU A 61 -8.70 10.27 -1.72
N ASP A 62 -9.99 10.08 -2.02
CA ASP A 62 -11.06 10.04 -1.00
C ASP A 62 -10.77 9.00 0.10
N PHE A 63 -10.25 7.83 -0.29
CA PHE A 63 -9.86 6.79 0.66
C PHE A 63 -8.58 7.14 1.44
N MET A 64 -7.63 7.83 0.80
CA MET A 64 -6.41 8.27 1.47
C MET A 64 -6.70 9.35 2.51
N ASP A 65 -7.65 10.26 2.23
CA ASP A 65 -8.10 11.28 3.17
C ASP A 65 -8.80 10.63 4.37
N GLU A 66 -9.71 9.67 4.16
CA GLU A 66 -10.34 8.88 5.23
C GLU A 66 -9.30 8.18 6.12
N LEU A 67 -8.27 7.59 5.50
CA LEU A 67 -7.20 6.89 6.22
C LEU A 67 -6.39 7.85 7.10
N MET A 68 -6.15 9.08 6.66
CA MET A 68 -5.33 10.06 7.40
C MET A 68 -6.04 10.63 8.64
N ASP A 69 -7.37 10.62 8.65
CA ASP A 69 -8.18 11.11 9.77
C ASP A 69 -8.40 10.06 10.88
N THR A 70 -7.88 8.83 10.69
CA THR A 70 -7.99 7.70 11.64
C THR A 70 -6.71 7.51 12.45
#